data_AF-A0AAJ1M0H9-F1
#
_entry.id   AF-A0AAJ1M0H9-F1
#
_cell.length_a   1.000
_cell.length_b   1.000
_cell.length_c   1.000
_cell.angle_alpha   90.00
_cell.angle_beta   90.00
_cell.angle_gamma   90.00
#
_symmetry.space_group_name_H-M   'P 1'
#
loop_
_entity.id
_entity.type
_entity.pdbx_description
1 polymer ?
#
loop_
_entity_poly.entity_id
_entity_poly.type
_entity_poly.pdbx_seq_one_letter_code
_entity_poly.pdbx_strand_id
1 'polypeptide(L)'
;MAPVLTSPLVSTQWLADHIGADDLVVLDASVHTTGVGTAMHWQAARDAYEQHGHVPGARYADLVDDFSTPDADVPFTRPTAERFESAASGLGVTNGSTVVVYDDSVGEWAARLWWIFRAFGFDDVAVLDGGFTKWRDEGRPVRVGPLRGSTPSPSAEPFLAGEERPVWADHDRVLRAVRGEEPAAVVLAAPPSALGPDHPGVVPGSTAITTDDVVDPDTNTLRRGPALAEVFAPVLDADEIVTYCGVGSAACVDALALTVLGHDQVKVYDGSLAEWWRLEPELLAS
;
A
#
# COMPACT_ATOMS: atom_id res chain seq x y z
N MET A 1 -23.19 9.64 -9.56
CA MET A 1 -22.56 8.66 -10.47
C MET A 1 -21.09 8.73 -10.18
N ALA A 2 -20.54 7.61 -9.73
CA ALA A 2 -19.16 7.53 -9.29
C ALA A 2 -18.19 7.83 -10.44
N PRO A 3 -17.10 8.58 -10.18
CA PRO A 3 -16.06 8.77 -11.17
C PRO A 3 -15.49 7.43 -11.65
N VAL A 4 -15.40 7.23 -12.95
CA VAL A 4 -14.85 5.97 -13.50
C VAL A 4 -13.33 6.00 -13.42
N LEU A 5 -12.74 4.97 -12.79
CA LEU A 5 -11.30 4.74 -12.79
C LEU A 5 -10.90 3.93 -14.02
N THR A 6 -9.82 4.33 -14.67
CA THR A 6 -9.25 3.61 -15.83
C THR A 6 -7.82 3.14 -15.55
N SER A 7 -7.34 3.31 -14.33
CA SER A 7 -5.96 3.11 -13.89
C SER A 7 -5.95 2.96 -12.36
N PRO A 8 -5.04 2.16 -11.78
CA PRO A 8 -4.86 2.08 -10.34
C PRO A 8 -4.22 3.34 -9.74
N LEU A 9 -3.83 4.30 -10.60
CA LEU A 9 -3.37 5.64 -10.24
C LEU A 9 -4.31 6.70 -10.77
N VAL A 10 -4.55 7.74 -9.95
CA VAL A 10 -5.16 9.01 -10.36
C VAL A 10 -4.20 10.17 -10.11
N SER A 11 -4.23 11.20 -10.95
CA SER A 11 -3.42 12.40 -10.72
C SER A 11 -4.07 13.31 -9.68
N THR A 12 -3.26 14.18 -9.08
CA THR A 12 -3.73 15.31 -8.25
C THR A 12 -4.72 16.22 -8.97
N GLN A 13 -4.56 16.39 -10.29
CA GLN A 13 -5.52 17.11 -11.12
C GLN A 13 -6.85 16.37 -11.25
N TRP A 14 -6.81 15.07 -11.53
CA TRP A 14 -8.02 14.24 -11.59
C TRP A 14 -8.78 14.33 -10.27
N LEU A 15 -8.10 14.20 -9.12
CA LEU A 15 -8.76 14.29 -7.82
C LEU A 15 -9.38 15.67 -7.60
N ALA A 16 -8.68 16.75 -7.96
CA ALA A 16 -9.22 18.10 -7.85
C ALA A 16 -10.45 18.35 -8.73
N ASP A 17 -10.52 17.72 -9.90
CA ASP A 17 -11.66 17.84 -10.82
C ASP A 17 -12.91 17.07 -10.35
N HIS A 18 -12.73 16.05 -9.49
CA HIS A 18 -13.81 15.17 -9.01
C HIS A 18 -14.15 15.36 -7.52
N ILE A 19 -13.40 16.20 -6.80
CA ILE A 19 -13.61 16.42 -5.37
C ILE A 19 -15.04 16.93 -5.12
N GLY A 20 -15.74 16.29 -4.19
CA GLY A 20 -17.15 16.60 -3.87
C GLY A 20 -18.18 15.83 -4.70
N ALA A 21 -17.78 14.89 -5.57
CA ALA A 21 -18.73 13.91 -6.13
C ALA A 21 -19.29 13.01 -5.01
N ASP A 22 -20.60 12.76 -5.04
CA ASP A 22 -21.31 12.05 -3.95
C ASP A 22 -20.76 10.65 -3.67
N ASP A 23 -20.33 9.94 -4.72
CA ASP A 23 -19.86 8.55 -4.64
C ASP A 23 -18.32 8.45 -4.53
N LEU A 24 -17.59 9.57 -4.44
CA LEU A 24 -16.13 9.57 -4.27
C LEU A 24 -15.76 9.62 -2.79
N VAL A 25 -14.99 8.62 -2.34
CA VAL A 25 -14.40 8.57 -1.00
C VAL A 25 -12.90 8.77 -1.11
N VAL A 26 -12.38 9.78 -0.43
CA VAL A 26 -10.94 10.04 -0.36
C VAL A 26 -10.44 9.57 1.01
N LEU A 27 -9.40 8.74 1.02
CA LEU A 27 -8.82 8.15 2.22
C LEU A 27 -7.38 8.63 2.41
N ASP A 28 -7.09 9.11 3.62
CA ASP A 28 -5.73 9.38 4.07
C ASP A 28 -5.25 8.18 4.88
N ALA A 29 -4.28 7.44 4.36
CA ALA A 29 -3.74 6.23 4.96
C ALA A 29 -2.38 6.46 5.64
N SER A 30 -2.05 7.71 6.00
CA SER A 30 -0.72 8.07 6.48
C SER A 30 -0.34 7.33 7.77
N VAL A 31 0.85 6.75 7.78
CA VAL A 31 1.49 6.15 8.95
C VAL A 31 2.89 6.75 9.07
N HIS A 32 3.27 7.18 10.27
CA HIS A 32 4.58 7.75 10.53
C HIS A 32 5.51 6.67 11.08
N THR A 33 6.63 6.49 10.40
CA THR A 33 7.65 5.48 10.74
C THR A 33 8.87 6.15 11.35
N THR A 34 9.37 5.60 12.45
CA THR A 34 10.64 6.01 13.08
C THR A 34 11.52 4.80 13.37
N GLY A 35 12.84 4.98 13.37
CA GLY A 35 13.79 3.87 13.55
C GLY A 35 14.10 3.14 12.23
N VAL A 36 14.86 2.05 12.34
CA VAL A 36 15.29 1.20 11.22
C VAL A 36 15.35 -0.27 11.66
N GLY A 37 15.31 -1.20 10.71
CA GLY A 37 15.40 -2.63 10.97
C GLY A 37 14.34 -3.13 11.97
N THR A 38 14.77 -3.98 12.90
CA THR A 38 13.91 -4.53 13.96
C THR A 38 13.51 -3.52 15.03
N ALA A 39 14.06 -2.31 15.00
CA ALA A 39 13.73 -1.21 15.92
C ALA A 39 12.79 -0.17 15.28
N MET A 40 12.18 -0.48 14.12
CA MET A 40 11.15 0.38 13.54
C MET A 40 9.91 0.46 14.44
N HIS A 41 9.34 1.65 14.53
CA HIS A 41 8.10 1.96 15.22
C HIS A 41 7.18 2.67 14.24
N TRP A 42 5.92 2.28 14.24
CA TRP A 42 4.89 2.83 13.37
C TRP A 42 3.78 3.44 14.22
N GLN A 43 3.31 4.61 13.80
CA GLN A 43 2.24 5.31 14.49
C GLN A 43 1.20 5.78 13.47
N ALA A 44 -0.07 5.58 13.80
CA ALA A 44 -1.18 6.20 13.09
C ALA A 44 -0.98 7.72 13.05
N ALA A 45 -0.92 8.31 11.85
CA ALA A 45 -0.68 9.72 11.65
C ALA A 45 -1.95 10.59 11.76
N ARG A 46 -2.94 10.18 12.57
CA ARG A 46 -4.20 10.93 12.75
C ARG A 46 -3.95 12.37 13.21
N ASP A 47 -3.02 12.56 14.13
CA ASP A 47 -2.65 13.89 14.60
C ASP A 47 -2.09 14.77 13.47
N ALA A 48 -1.26 14.21 12.58
CA ALA A 48 -0.73 14.94 11.43
C ALA A 48 -1.84 15.27 10.42
N TYR A 49 -2.72 14.31 10.12
CA TYR A 49 -3.92 14.53 9.31
C TYR A 49 -4.74 15.71 9.86
N GLU A 50 -5.00 15.78 11.18
CA GLU A 50 -5.79 16.86 11.76
C GLU A 50 -5.03 18.18 11.88
N GLN A 51 -3.73 18.17 12.19
CA GLN A 51 -2.97 19.38 12.53
C GLN A 51 -2.23 19.99 11.34
N HIS A 52 -1.63 19.16 10.49
CA HIS A 52 -0.91 19.59 9.28
C HIS A 52 -1.82 19.66 8.05
N GLY A 53 -3.01 19.05 8.18
CA GLY A 53 -4.08 19.12 7.22
C GLY A 53 -4.09 17.96 6.24
N HIS A 54 -5.17 17.91 5.47
CA HIS A 54 -5.53 16.80 4.61
C HIS A 54 -6.26 17.30 3.36
N VAL A 55 -6.41 16.43 2.36
CA VAL A 55 -7.22 16.73 1.17
C VAL A 55 -8.67 17.01 1.61
N PRO A 56 -9.36 18.04 1.05
CA PRO A 56 -10.72 18.38 1.48
C PRO A 56 -11.69 17.20 1.36
N GLY A 57 -12.36 16.87 2.46
CA GLY A 57 -13.31 15.74 2.49
C GLY A 57 -12.67 14.37 2.68
N ALA A 58 -11.33 14.27 2.70
CA ALA A 58 -10.63 13.03 3.01
C ALA A 58 -11.00 12.53 4.40
N ARG A 59 -11.02 11.21 4.57
CA ARG A 59 -11.29 10.51 5.81
C ARG A 59 -10.01 9.77 6.20
N TYR A 60 -9.58 9.90 7.44
CA TYR A 60 -8.39 9.20 7.91
C TYR A 60 -8.67 7.70 8.09
N ALA A 61 -7.93 6.87 7.36
CA ALA A 61 -7.99 5.42 7.37
C ALA A 61 -6.84 4.85 8.21
N ASP A 62 -7.18 4.27 9.36
CA ASP A 62 -6.18 3.77 10.30
C ASP A 62 -5.60 2.42 9.87
N LEU A 63 -4.44 2.45 9.21
CA LEU A 63 -3.76 1.22 8.80
C LEU A 63 -3.19 0.41 9.96
N VAL A 64 -2.89 1.04 11.10
CA VAL A 64 -2.29 0.34 12.24
C VAL A 64 -3.37 -0.48 12.95
N ASP A 65 -4.49 0.15 13.25
CA ASP A 65 -5.49 -0.41 14.15
C ASP A 65 -6.77 -0.91 13.48
N ASP A 66 -7.17 -0.40 12.31
CA ASP A 66 -8.44 -0.77 11.67
C ASP A 66 -8.24 -1.68 10.45
N PHE A 67 -7.25 -1.38 9.61
CA PHE A 67 -6.93 -2.11 8.37
C PHE A 67 -5.75 -3.08 8.49
N SER A 68 -5.42 -3.51 9.71
CA SER A 68 -4.48 -4.59 10.00
C SER A 68 -5.05 -5.52 11.06
N THR A 69 -4.30 -6.56 11.46
CA THR A 69 -4.60 -7.41 12.61
C THR A 69 -3.62 -7.09 13.75
N PRO A 70 -3.97 -6.19 14.70
CA PRO A 70 -3.02 -5.67 15.70
C PRO A 70 -2.48 -6.73 16.67
N ASP A 71 -3.26 -7.79 16.92
CA ASP A 71 -2.88 -8.88 17.84
C ASP A 71 -2.05 -9.98 17.15
N ALA A 72 -1.68 -9.81 15.88
CA ALA A 72 -0.84 -10.76 15.16
C ALA A 72 0.63 -10.67 15.61
N ASP A 73 1.37 -11.76 15.45
CA ASP A 73 2.81 -11.81 15.76
C ASP A 73 3.65 -10.87 14.87
N VAL A 74 3.13 -10.53 13.68
CA VAL A 74 3.80 -9.73 12.66
C VAL A 74 3.03 -8.42 12.46
N PRO A 75 3.69 -7.25 12.60
CA PRO A 75 3.06 -5.96 12.37
C PRO A 75 2.43 -5.87 10.98
N PHE A 76 1.31 -5.16 10.90
CA PHE A 76 0.55 -4.96 9.64
C PHE A 76 0.05 -6.22 8.96
N THR A 77 0.06 -7.38 9.62
CA THR A 77 -0.63 -8.59 9.12
C THR A 77 -2.01 -8.17 8.62
N ARG A 78 -2.34 -8.53 7.38
CA ARG A 78 -3.58 -8.12 6.72
C ARG A 78 -4.82 -8.44 7.58
N PRO A 79 -5.90 -7.63 7.48
CA PRO A 79 -7.10 -7.84 8.27
C PRO A 79 -7.89 -9.05 7.76
N THR A 80 -8.81 -9.56 8.57
CA THR A 80 -9.86 -10.47 8.06
C THR A 80 -10.87 -9.70 7.21
N ALA A 81 -11.68 -10.42 6.42
CA ALA A 81 -12.73 -9.80 5.62
C ALA A 81 -13.70 -8.97 6.47
N GLU A 82 -14.16 -9.50 7.62
CA GLU A 82 -15.13 -8.83 8.49
C GLU A 82 -14.57 -7.53 9.07
N ARG A 83 -13.28 -7.54 9.42
CA ARG A 83 -12.60 -6.36 9.96
C ARG A 83 -12.40 -5.29 8.87
N PHE A 84 -12.00 -5.72 7.67
CA PHE A 84 -11.91 -4.85 6.51
C PHE A 84 -13.26 -4.22 6.15
N GLU A 85 -14.33 -5.00 6.08
CA GLU A 85 -15.70 -4.54 5.81
C GLU A 85 -16.17 -3.50 6.83
N SER A 86 -15.94 -3.79 8.12
CA SER A 86 -16.28 -2.90 9.23
C SER A 86 -15.52 -1.57 9.11
N ALA A 87 -14.20 -1.63 8.87
CA ALA A 87 -13.36 -0.44 8.73
C ALA A 87 -13.77 0.40 7.50
N ALA A 88 -13.93 -0.22 6.33
CA ALA A 88 -14.35 0.43 5.10
C ALA A 88 -15.74 1.08 5.23
N SER A 89 -16.71 0.35 5.81
CA SER A 89 -18.06 0.87 6.09
C SER A 89 -18.05 2.03 7.09
N GLY A 90 -17.22 1.95 8.13
CA GLY A 90 -17.04 3.02 9.12
C GLY A 90 -16.46 4.29 8.51
N LEU A 91 -15.65 4.16 7.46
CA LEU A 91 -15.19 5.26 6.63
C LEU A 91 -16.17 5.63 5.52
N GLY A 92 -17.40 5.13 5.53
CA GLY A 92 -18.46 5.44 4.57
C GLY A 92 -18.17 5.02 3.14
N VAL A 93 -17.35 3.98 2.95
CA VAL A 93 -17.21 3.27 1.67
C VAL A 93 -18.40 2.33 1.51
N THR A 94 -18.89 2.19 0.28
CA THR A 94 -19.91 1.24 -0.14
C THR A 94 -19.42 0.52 -1.40
N ASN A 95 -20.08 -0.57 -1.81
CA ASN A 95 -19.72 -1.27 -3.06
C ASN A 95 -19.97 -0.44 -4.33
N GLY A 96 -20.67 0.71 -4.24
CA GLY A 96 -20.84 1.66 -5.36
C GLY A 96 -19.92 2.88 -5.29
N SER A 97 -19.01 2.93 -4.32
CA SER A 97 -18.07 4.04 -4.16
C SER A 97 -16.92 3.95 -5.16
N THR A 98 -16.35 5.10 -5.51
CA THR A 98 -14.98 5.19 -6.03
C THR A 98 -14.08 5.64 -4.90
N VAL A 99 -12.99 4.92 -4.65
CA VAL A 99 -12.05 5.21 -3.57
C VAL A 99 -10.74 5.76 -4.13
N VAL A 100 -10.26 6.87 -3.57
CA VAL A 100 -8.90 7.36 -3.81
C VAL A 100 -8.14 7.38 -2.50
N VAL A 101 -7.01 6.67 -2.47
CA VAL A 101 -6.15 6.57 -1.29
C VAL A 101 -4.89 7.40 -1.50
N TYR A 102 -4.44 8.10 -0.47
CA TYR A 102 -3.13 8.76 -0.45
C TYR A 102 -2.48 8.63 0.93
N ASP A 103 -1.19 8.94 1.01
CA ASP A 103 -0.48 9.19 2.26
C ASP A 103 0.37 10.48 2.14
N ASP A 104 0.97 10.88 3.26
CA ASP A 104 1.87 12.03 3.35
C ASP A 104 3.36 11.69 3.13
N SER A 105 3.66 10.50 2.60
CA SER A 105 5.01 10.05 2.27
C SER A 105 5.17 9.80 0.76
N VAL A 106 5.79 8.68 0.38
CA VAL A 106 6.07 8.28 -1.01
C VAL A 106 4.99 7.36 -1.60
N GLY A 107 3.84 7.21 -0.94
CA GLY A 107 2.74 6.35 -1.38
C GLY A 107 2.77 4.92 -0.86
N GLU A 108 3.69 4.57 0.05
CA GLU A 108 3.82 3.19 0.55
C GLU A 108 2.59 2.70 1.32
N TRP A 109 1.98 3.57 2.12
CA TRP A 109 0.83 3.24 2.94
C TRP A 109 -0.45 3.32 2.12
N ALA A 110 -0.52 4.27 1.19
CA ALA A 110 -1.59 4.35 0.21
C ALA A 110 -1.64 3.08 -0.67
N ALA A 111 -0.49 2.63 -1.16
CA ALA A 111 -0.38 1.41 -1.95
C ALA A 111 -0.73 0.17 -1.12
N ARG A 112 -0.34 0.13 0.16
CA ARG A 112 -0.72 -0.95 1.09
C ARG A 112 -2.23 -1.06 1.24
N LEU A 113 -2.91 0.05 1.51
CA LEU A 113 -4.37 0.04 1.65
C LEU A 113 -5.05 -0.31 0.31
N TRP A 114 -4.59 0.26 -0.81
CA TRP A 114 -5.06 -0.11 -2.15
C TRP A 114 -4.95 -1.62 -2.42
N TRP A 115 -3.84 -2.25 -2.03
CA TRP A 115 -3.65 -3.70 -2.20
C TRP A 115 -4.61 -4.52 -1.33
N ILE A 116 -4.92 -4.08 -0.11
CA ILE A 116 -5.93 -4.70 0.76
C ILE A 116 -7.31 -4.65 0.09
N PHE A 117 -7.73 -3.50 -0.46
CA PHE A 117 -9.00 -3.40 -1.19
C PHE A 117 -9.06 -4.39 -2.36
N ARG A 118 -7.99 -4.46 -3.17
CA ARG A 118 -7.90 -5.39 -4.30
C ARG A 118 -7.91 -6.84 -3.87
N ALA A 119 -7.24 -7.18 -2.78
CA ALA A 119 -7.24 -8.53 -2.23
C ALA A 119 -8.66 -8.97 -1.86
N PHE A 120 -9.51 -8.07 -1.38
CA PHE A 120 -10.92 -8.31 -1.11
C PHE A 120 -11.84 -8.00 -2.30
N GLY A 121 -11.32 -8.10 -3.52
CA GLY A 121 -12.12 -8.09 -4.74
C GLY A 121 -12.66 -6.72 -5.17
N PHE A 122 -12.21 -5.62 -4.56
CA PHE A 122 -12.68 -4.28 -4.89
C PHE A 122 -11.67 -3.54 -5.79
N ASP A 123 -12.07 -3.25 -7.04
CA ASP A 123 -11.22 -2.60 -8.06
C ASP A 123 -11.48 -1.11 -8.26
N ASP A 124 -12.60 -0.57 -7.76
CA ASP A 124 -12.94 0.85 -7.83
C ASP A 124 -12.15 1.67 -6.80
N VAL A 125 -10.84 1.41 -6.73
CA VAL A 125 -9.86 2.02 -5.84
C VAL A 125 -8.59 2.41 -6.61
N ALA A 126 -8.10 3.62 -6.39
CA ALA A 126 -6.84 4.10 -6.95
C ALA A 126 -5.98 4.82 -5.92
N VAL A 127 -4.67 4.85 -6.15
CA VAL A 127 -3.72 5.66 -5.39
C VAL A 127 -3.57 7.04 -6.03
N LEU A 128 -3.51 8.09 -5.21
CA LEU A 128 -3.18 9.44 -5.64
C LEU A 128 -1.70 9.54 -6.00
N ASP A 129 -1.39 9.60 -7.29
CA ASP A 129 -0.01 9.65 -7.79
C ASP A 129 0.66 10.98 -7.42
N GLY A 130 1.67 10.91 -6.56
CA GLY A 130 2.30 12.08 -5.92
C GLY A 130 1.91 12.28 -4.45
N GLY A 131 0.87 11.60 -3.97
CA GLY A 131 0.39 11.67 -2.61
C GLY A 131 0.01 13.08 -2.14
N PHE A 132 0.00 13.28 -0.83
CA PHE A 132 -0.28 14.59 -0.23
C PHE A 132 0.85 15.60 -0.47
N THR A 133 2.09 15.12 -0.60
CA THR A 133 3.27 15.92 -0.93
C THR A 133 3.04 16.72 -2.21
N LYS A 134 2.78 16.05 -3.32
CA LYS A 134 2.53 16.72 -4.61
C LYS A 134 1.26 17.58 -4.58
N TRP A 135 0.21 17.12 -3.89
CA TRP A 135 -1.02 17.92 -3.73
C TRP A 135 -0.72 19.29 -3.11
N ARG A 136 0.11 19.33 -2.08
CA ARG A 136 0.55 20.56 -1.41
C ARG A 136 1.49 21.40 -2.29
N ASP A 137 2.46 20.77 -2.94
CA ASP A 137 3.43 21.46 -3.79
C ASP A 137 2.78 22.16 -4.99
N GLU A 138 1.68 21.60 -5.50
CA GLU A 138 0.84 22.22 -6.52
C GLU A 138 -0.09 23.32 -5.99
N GLY A 139 -0.03 23.63 -4.69
CA GLY A 139 -0.83 24.70 -4.07
C GLY A 139 -2.33 24.39 -4.01
N ARG A 140 -2.71 23.12 -4.01
CA ARG A 140 -4.12 22.72 -3.99
C ARG A 140 -4.76 22.94 -2.61
N PRO A 141 -6.10 23.07 -2.52
CA PRO A 141 -6.77 23.33 -1.25
C PRO A 141 -6.48 22.26 -0.20
N VAL A 142 -6.24 22.67 1.05
CA VAL A 142 -6.03 21.80 2.20
C VAL A 142 -7.03 22.16 3.30
N ARG A 143 -7.49 21.16 4.06
CA ARG A 143 -8.33 21.33 5.26
C ARG A 143 -7.55 20.94 6.50
N VAL A 144 -7.81 21.61 7.61
CA VAL A 144 -7.19 21.35 8.92
C VAL A 144 -8.31 21.11 9.93
N GLY A 145 -8.04 20.23 10.89
CA GLY A 145 -8.96 19.78 11.92
C GLY A 145 -9.67 18.48 11.54
N PRO A 146 -10.45 17.91 12.48
CA PRO A 146 -11.20 16.69 12.22
C PRO A 146 -12.26 16.93 11.14
N LEU A 147 -12.58 15.87 10.39
CA LEU A 147 -13.70 15.90 9.44
C LEU A 147 -15.02 16.02 10.23
N ARG A 148 -15.66 17.19 10.19
CA ARG A 148 -16.91 17.44 10.91
C ARG A 148 -18.10 16.88 10.15
N GLY A 149 -18.88 16.01 10.79
CA GLY A 149 -20.18 15.55 10.28
C GLY A 149 -20.14 14.37 9.30
N SER A 150 -19.06 13.59 9.29
CA SER A 150 -18.88 12.45 8.37
C SER A 150 -19.41 11.12 8.91
N THR A 151 -20.35 11.13 9.85
CA THR A 151 -21.05 9.89 10.19
C THR A 151 -21.69 9.39 8.91
N PRO A 152 -21.41 8.16 8.45
CA PRO A 152 -22.09 7.60 7.30
C PRO A 152 -23.59 7.78 7.48
N SER A 153 -24.28 8.24 6.44
CA SER A 153 -25.74 8.32 6.49
C SER A 153 -26.24 6.95 6.96
N PRO A 154 -27.16 6.84 7.94
CA PRO A 154 -27.72 5.56 8.38
C PRO A 154 -28.38 4.74 7.25
N SER A 155 -28.55 5.36 6.07
CA SER A 155 -29.05 4.77 4.83
C SER A 155 -27.97 4.25 3.88
N ALA A 156 -26.68 4.33 4.22
CA ALA A 156 -25.61 3.76 3.40
C ALA A 156 -25.64 2.24 3.55
N GLU A 157 -25.79 1.52 2.42
CA GLU A 157 -25.61 0.07 2.41
C GLU A 157 -24.19 -0.26 2.90
N PRO A 158 -24.02 -1.30 3.73
CA PRO A 158 -22.70 -1.69 4.22
C PRO A 158 -21.82 -2.11 3.05
N PHE A 159 -20.53 -1.87 3.16
CA PHE A 159 -19.55 -2.44 2.25
C PHE A 159 -19.40 -3.93 2.52
N LEU A 160 -19.43 -4.73 1.47
CA LEU A 160 -19.18 -6.18 1.50
C LEU A 160 -17.93 -6.51 0.69
N ALA A 161 -17.03 -7.29 1.27
CA ALA A 161 -15.86 -7.81 0.57
C ALA A 161 -16.29 -8.79 -0.53
N GLY A 162 -15.56 -8.76 -1.64
CA GLY A 162 -15.68 -9.76 -2.70
C GLY A 162 -14.94 -11.06 -2.35
N GLU A 163 -14.88 -11.98 -3.32
CA GLU A 163 -14.03 -13.16 -3.22
C GLU A 163 -12.56 -12.73 -3.06
N GLU A 164 -11.90 -13.32 -2.07
CA GLU A 164 -10.51 -13.01 -1.78
C GLU A 164 -9.60 -13.49 -2.92
N ARG A 165 -8.81 -12.57 -3.46
CA ARG A 165 -7.88 -12.84 -4.55
C ARG A 165 -6.58 -13.42 -4.01
N PRO A 166 -5.93 -14.34 -4.74
CA PRO A 166 -4.67 -14.96 -4.34
C PRO A 166 -3.47 -14.01 -4.59
N VAL A 167 -3.57 -12.75 -4.19
CA VAL A 167 -2.55 -11.69 -4.39
C VAL A 167 -1.60 -11.55 -3.20
N TRP A 168 -1.81 -12.33 -2.14
CA TRP A 168 -0.87 -12.47 -1.04
C TRP A 168 -0.03 -13.74 -1.23
N ALA A 169 1.26 -13.65 -0.91
CA ALA A 169 2.12 -14.79 -0.69
C ALA A 169 2.26 -15.00 0.83
N ASP A 170 2.20 -16.25 1.26
CA ASP A 170 2.59 -16.66 2.60
C ASP A 170 4.08 -17.07 2.62
N HIS A 171 4.59 -17.30 3.82
CA HIS A 171 5.95 -17.79 4.03
C HIS A 171 6.27 -19.03 3.18
N ASP A 172 5.37 -20.02 3.17
CA ASP A 172 5.61 -21.28 2.48
C ASP A 172 5.70 -21.10 0.96
N ARG A 173 4.91 -20.22 0.37
CA ARG A 173 5.00 -19.85 -1.06
C ARG A 173 6.37 -19.25 -1.38
N VAL A 174 6.87 -18.35 -0.53
CA VAL A 174 8.21 -17.73 -0.71
C VAL A 174 9.30 -18.78 -0.55
N LEU A 175 9.20 -19.66 0.45
CA LEU A 175 10.15 -20.74 0.67
C LEU A 175 10.24 -21.71 -0.51
N ARG A 176 9.11 -22.05 -1.14
CA ARG A 176 9.08 -22.85 -2.38
C ARG A 176 9.75 -22.15 -3.55
N ALA A 177 9.65 -20.83 -3.66
CA ALA A 177 10.39 -20.06 -4.67
C ALA A 177 11.90 -20.11 -4.42
N VAL A 178 12.34 -19.89 -3.18
CA VAL A 178 13.76 -19.96 -2.78
C VAL A 178 14.36 -21.34 -3.04
N ARG A 179 13.60 -22.41 -2.80
CA ARG A 179 14.04 -23.79 -3.04
C ARG A 179 13.99 -24.21 -4.52
N GLY A 180 13.44 -23.36 -5.39
CA GLY A 180 13.25 -23.66 -6.82
C GLY A 180 12.16 -24.69 -7.10
N GLU A 181 11.29 -24.97 -6.13
CA GLU A 181 10.17 -25.92 -6.27
C GLU A 181 9.02 -25.29 -7.07
N GLU A 182 8.73 -24.01 -6.82
CA GLU A 182 7.76 -23.18 -7.55
C GLU A 182 8.43 -21.83 -7.87
N PRO A 183 9.17 -21.71 -8.98
CA PRO A 183 9.95 -20.51 -9.31
C PRO A 183 9.10 -19.23 -9.35
N ALA A 184 9.65 -18.15 -8.79
CA ALA A 184 9.15 -16.79 -8.90
C ALA A 184 10.33 -15.82 -8.76
N ALA A 185 10.23 -14.64 -9.33
CA ALA A 185 11.15 -13.56 -8.99
C ALA A 185 10.78 -13.02 -7.60
N VAL A 186 11.76 -12.95 -6.70
CA VAL A 186 11.57 -12.41 -5.35
C VAL A 186 12.20 -11.02 -5.29
N VAL A 187 11.42 -10.00 -4.91
CA VAL A 187 11.82 -8.59 -4.98
C VAL A 187 11.83 -7.97 -3.59
N LEU A 188 12.98 -7.44 -3.18
CA LEU A 188 13.16 -6.69 -1.95
C LEU A 188 12.91 -5.20 -2.18
N ALA A 189 11.75 -4.73 -1.73
CA ALA A 189 11.30 -3.34 -1.76
C ALA A 189 11.80 -2.53 -0.55
N ALA A 190 13.10 -2.60 -0.26
CA ALA A 190 13.69 -1.84 0.83
C ALA A 190 15.18 -1.53 0.57
N PRO A 191 15.63 -0.28 0.77
CA PRO A 191 17.05 0.02 0.70
C PRO A 191 17.80 -0.54 1.92
N PRO A 192 19.11 -0.82 1.82
CA PRO A 192 19.91 -1.30 2.95
C PRO A 192 19.83 -0.40 4.19
N SER A 193 19.66 0.91 4.00
CA SER A 193 19.50 1.88 5.10
C SER A 193 18.24 1.63 5.94
N ALA A 194 17.14 1.17 5.33
CA ALA A 194 15.90 0.87 6.03
C ALA A 194 15.98 -0.42 6.85
N LEU A 195 16.81 -1.39 6.41
CA LEU A 195 17.02 -2.64 7.13
C LEU A 195 17.87 -2.46 8.40
N GLY A 196 18.68 -1.41 8.45
CA GLY A 196 19.63 -1.17 9.54
C GLY A 196 20.92 -1.99 9.40
N PRO A 197 21.99 -1.59 10.09
CA PRO A 197 23.34 -2.15 9.89
C PRO A 197 23.49 -3.60 10.36
N ASP A 198 22.67 -4.04 11.32
CA ASP A 198 22.76 -5.35 11.97
C ASP A 198 21.59 -6.28 11.56
N HIS A 199 20.98 -6.05 10.38
CA HIS A 199 19.86 -6.87 9.93
C HIS A 199 20.32 -8.32 9.68
N PRO A 200 19.52 -9.34 10.04
CA PRO A 200 19.94 -10.74 9.95
C PRO A 200 19.97 -11.29 8.51
N GLY A 201 20.13 -10.48 7.46
CA GLY A 201 20.03 -10.94 6.06
C GLY A 201 18.64 -10.72 5.46
N VAL A 202 18.45 -11.16 4.21
CA VAL A 202 17.20 -11.02 3.45
C VAL A 202 16.82 -12.36 2.80
N VAL A 203 15.63 -12.46 2.19
CA VAL A 203 15.22 -13.68 1.49
C VAL A 203 16.24 -14.04 0.40
N PRO A 204 16.83 -15.24 0.39
CA PRO A 204 17.88 -15.60 -0.58
C PRO A 204 17.42 -15.51 -2.03
N GLY A 205 18.31 -15.06 -2.92
CA GLY A 205 18.02 -14.91 -4.35
C GLY A 205 17.19 -13.68 -4.71
N SER A 206 16.90 -12.79 -3.75
CA SER A 206 16.11 -11.59 -3.99
C SER A 206 16.82 -10.56 -4.86
N THR A 207 16.06 -9.91 -5.73
CA THR A 207 16.48 -8.73 -6.47
C THR A 207 16.05 -7.48 -5.70
N ALA A 208 16.98 -6.58 -5.40
CA ALA A 208 16.65 -5.32 -4.75
C ALA A 208 16.14 -4.30 -5.78
N ILE A 209 14.89 -3.86 -5.62
CA ILE A 209 14.25 -2.76 -6.34
C ILE A 209 13.57 -1.95 -5.26
N THR A 210 14.01 -0.72 -5.02
CA THR A 210 13.55 0.07 -3.87
C THR A 210 12.54 1.12 -4.29
N THR A 211 11.80 1.67 -3.33
CA THR A 211 10.88 2.78 -3.61
C THR A 211 11.58 3.98 -4.26
N ASP A 212 12.87 4.21 -3.97
CA ASP A 212 13.68 5.28 -4.58
C ASP A 212 13.97 5.01 -6.08
N ASP A 213 13.97 3.74 -6.49
CA ASP A 213 14.10 3.36 -7.88
C ASP A 213 12.77 3.53 -8.61
N VAL A 214 11.64 3.33 -7.93
CA VAL A 214 10.29 3.30 -8.53
C VAL A 214 9.63 4.68 -8.54
N VAL A 215 9.87 5.51 -7.52
CA VAL A 215 9.30 6.85 -7.36
C VAL A 215 10.26 7.91 -7.89
N ASP A 216 9.73 8.88 -8.62
CA ASP A 216 10.49 10.05 -9.07
C ASP A 216 10.67 11.02 -7.90
N PRO A 217 11.91 11.32 -7.48
CA PRO A 217 12.17 12.16 -6.30
C PRO A 217 11.79 13.63 -6.49
N ASP A 218 11.66 14.11 -7.73
CA ASP A 218 11.31 15.51 -8.01
C ASP A 218 9.79 15.73 -7.95
N THR A 219 9.00 14.71 -8.25
CA THR A 219 7.53 14.82 -8.37
C THR A 219 6.76 13.99 -7.34
N ASN A 220 7.45 13.12 -6.60
CA ASN A 220 6.87 12.12 -5.68
C ASN A 220 5.89 11.14 -6.37
N THR A 221 5.89 11.09 -7.71
CA THR A 221 5.02 10.18 -8.49
C THR A 221 5.76 8.91 -8.84
N LEU A 222 5.05 7.82 -9.15
CA LEU A 222 5.71 6.70 -9.80
C LEU A 222 6.36 7.15 -11.11
N ARG A 223 7.54 6.61 -11.41
CA ARG A 223 8.11 6.69 -12.76
C ARG A 223 7.09 6.10 -13.75
N ARG A 224 7.20 6.46 -15.03
CA ARG A 224 6.21 6.08 -16.05
C ARG A 224 6.83 5.48 -17.29
N GLY A 225 6.06 4.61 -17.96
CA GLY A 225 6.39 4.06 -19.27
C GLY A 225 7.77 3.39 -19.27
N PRO A 226 8.64 3.68 -20.24
CA PRO A 226 9.95 3.04 -20.35
C PRO A 226 10.83 3.19 -19.10
N ALA A 227 10.76 4.32 -18.40
CA ALA A 227 11.57 4.53 -17.20
C ALA A 227 11.15 3.62 -16.05
N LEU A 228 9.86 3.32 -15.92
CA LEU A 228 9.36 2.37 -14.93
C LEU A 228 9.67 0.93 -15.33
N ALA A 229 9.51 0.59 -16.62
CA ALA A 229 9.83 -0.73 -17.13
C ALA A 229 11.31 -1.08 -16.96
N GLU A 230 12.21 -0.12 -17.13
CA GLU A 230 13.66 -0.31 -16.92
C GLU A 230 13.99 -0.69 -15.47
N VAL A 231 13.30 -0.11 -14.48
CA VAL A 231 13.51 -0.41 -13.05
C VAL A 231 13.23 -1.88 -12.75
N PHE A 232 12.16 -2.43 -13.35
CA PHE A 232 11.76 -3.82 -13.14
C PHE A 232 12.37 -4.79 -14.16
N ALA A 233 13.12 -4.32 -15.16
CA ALA A 233 13.69 -5.16 -16.22
C ALA A 233 14.38 -6.46 -15.73
N PRO A 234 15.08 -6.49 -14.57
CA PRO A 234 15.65 -7.74 -14.05
C PRO A 234 14.64 -8.85 -13.70
N VAL A 235 13.36 -8.51 -13.51
CA VAL A 235 12.32 -9.45 -13.04
C VAL A 235 11.09 -9.55 -13.94
N LEU A 236 10.92 -8.66 -14.93
CA LEU A 236 9.70 -8.62 -15.77
C LEU A 236 9.50 -9.88 -16.63
N ASP A 237 10.55 -10.64 -16.92
CA ASP A 237 10.45 -11.91 -17.67
C ASP A 237 9.94 -13.09 -16.81
N ALA A 238 9.77 -12.90 -15.49
CA ALA A 238 9.25 -13.94 -14.61
C ALA A 238 7.72 -14.07 -14.72
N ASP A 239 7.23 -15.32 -14.72
CA ASP A 239 5.80 -15.60 -14.75
C ASP A 239 5.08 -15.09 -13.48
N GLU A 240 5.74 -15.12 -12.32
CA GLU A 240 5.24 -14.59 -11.06
C GLU A 240 6.33 -13.76 -10.37
N ILE A 241 5.91 -12.62 -9.81
CA ILE A 241 6.77 -11.73 -9.02
C ILE A 241 6.21 -11.64 -7.60
N VAL A 242 7.03 -11.93 -6.61
CA VAL A 242 6.71 -11.80 -5.18
C VAL A 242 7.52 -10.65 -4.58
N THR A 243 6.83 -9.57 -4.20
CA THR A 243 7.45 -8.40 -3.57
C THR A 243 7.36 -8.49 -2.05
N TYR A 244 8.40 -8.05 -1.33
CA TYR A 244 8.43 -8.00 0.13
C TYR A 244 9.33 -6.86 0.63
N CYS A 245 9.17 -6.44 1.88
CA CYS A 245 10.05 -5.44 2.50
C CYS A 245 10.25 -5.76 3.99
N GLY A 246 10.22 -4.76 4.88
CA GLY A 246 10.22 -4.99 6.34
C GLY A 246 8.91 -5.61 6.85
N VAL A 247 7.78 -4.98 6.50
CA VAL A 247 6.42 -5.30 7.01
C VAL A 247 5.35 -5.25 5.91
N GLY A 248 5.74 -5.40 4.65
CA GLY A 248 4.81 -5.47 3.52
C GLY A 248 4.18 -4.16 3.07
N SER A 249 4.64 -2.99 3.53
CA SER A 249 4.15 -1.66 3.09
C SER A 249 4.80 -1.22 1.77
N ALA A 250 6.12 -0.95 1.77
CA ALA A 250 6.87 -0.55 0.58
C ALA A 250 6.77 -1.57 -0.58
N ALA A 251 6.62 -2.86 -0.26
CA ALA A 251 6.35 -3.92 -1.25
C ALA A 251 5.09 -3.66 -2.09
N CYS A 252 4.07 -3.01 -1.50
CA CYS A 252 2.86 -2.66 -2.24
C CYS A 252 3.09 -1.54 -3.26
N VAL A 253 4.12 -0.69 -3.10
CA VAL A 253 4.50 0.30 -4.13
C VAL A 253 4.99 -0.42 -5.39
N ASP A 254 5.85 -1.42 -5.21
CA ASP A 254 6.34 -2.23 -6.31
C ASP A 254 5.20 -3.02 -6.97
N ALA A 255 4.30 -3.59 -6.16
CA ALA A 255 3.13 -4.30 -6.69
C ALA A 255 2.17 -3.39 -7.47
N LEU A 256 1.99 -2.14 -7.01
CA LEU A 256 1.25 -1.11 -7.72
C LEU A 256 1.92 -0.73 -9.04
N ALA A 257 3.24 -0.51 -9.02
CA ALA A 257 4.01 -0.19 -10.21
C ALA A 257 3.97 -1.31 -11.27
N LEU A 258 4.14 -2.56 -10.85
CA LEU A 258 4.00 -3.73 -11.73
C LEU A 258 2.58 -3.84 -12.30
N THR A 259 1.55 -3.58 -11.50
CA THR A 259 0.16 -3.51 -11.99
C THR A 259 -0.01 -2.41 -13.04
N VAL A 260 0.59 -1.24 -12.85
CA VAL A 260 0.57 -0.14 -13.83
C VAL A 260 1.26 -0.53 -15.14
N LEU A 261 2.31 -1.35 -15.09
CA LEU A 261 2.97 -1.93 -16.26
C LEU A 261 2.16 -3.05 -16.94
N GLY A 262 1.06 -3.49 -16.32
CA GLY A 262 0.22 -4.59 -16.84
C GLY A 262 0.71 -5.99 -16.46
N HIS A 263 1.52 -6.12 -15.42
CA HIS A 263 1.89 -7.42 -14.86
C HIS A 263 0.82 -7.88 -13.86
N ASP A 264 0.09 -8.94 -14.21
CA ASP A 264 -1.06 -9.41 -13.42
C ASP A 264 -0.70 -10.48 -12.38
N GLN A 265 0.45 -11.15 -12.52
CA GLN A 265 0.90 -12.22 -11.62
C GLN A 265 1.87 -11.68 -10.56
N VAL A 266 1.35 -10.77 -9.74
CA VAL A 266 2.12 -10.13 -8.66
C VAL A 266 1.52 -10.50 -7.32
N LYS A 267 2.38 -10.90 -6.39
CA LYS A 267 2.00 -11.16 -4.99
C LYS A 267 2.82 -10.32 -4.04
N VAL A 268 2.21 -9.92 -2.93
CA VAL A 268 2.93 -9.32 -1.80
C VAL A 268 3.12 -10.39 -0.73
N TYR A 269 4.36 -10.63 -0.30
CA TYR A 269 4.62 -11.44 0.89
C TYR A 269 4.32 -10.61 2.13
N ASP A 270 3.15 -10.90 2.73
CA ASP A 270 2.56 -10.05 3.76
C ASP A 270 3.46 -9.93 5.01
N GLY A 271 3.90 -11.08 5.52
CA GLY A 271 4.76 -11.15 6.69
C GLY A 271 6.14 -10.54 6.48
N SER A 272 6.62 -10.49 5.23
CA SER A 272 7.85 -9.80 4.85
C SER A 272 9.05 -10.22 5.72
N LEU A 273 10.07 -9.36 5.89
CA LEU A 273 11.24 -9.68 6.71
C LEU A 273 10.90 -9.89 8.19
N ALA A 274 9.89 -9.19 8.73
CA ALA A 274 9.46 -9.38 10.11
C ALA A 274 9.02 -10.82 10.41
N GLU A 275 8.32 -11.47 9.48
CA GLU A 275 8.00 -12.90 9.58
C GLU A 275 9.20 -13.79 9.24
N TRP A 276 9.90 -13.50 8.13
CA TRP A 276 11.01 -14.31 7.65
C TRP A 276 12.12 -14.46 8.70
N TRP A 277 12.50 -13.36 9.35
CA TRP A 277 13.53 -13.35 10.40
C TRP A 277 13.17 -14.19 11.62
N ARG A 278 11.88 -14.38 11.87
CA ARG A 278 11.38 -15.21 12.96
C ARG A 278 11.39 -16.70 12.60
N LEU A 279 11.02 -17.03 11.36
CA LEU A 279 10.80 -18.41 10.94
C LEU A 279 12.05 -19.09 10.37
N GLU A 280 12.94 -18.34 9.73
CA GLU A 280 14.10 -18.89 9.01
C GLU A 280 15.45 -18.36 9.55
N PRO A 281 15.73 -18.46 10.87
CA PRO A 281 16.96 -17.92 11.46
C PRO A 281 18.24 -18.57 10.93
N GLU A 282 18.16 -19.76 10.33
CA GLU A 282 19.31 -20.51 9.81
C GLU A 282 19.67 -20.13 8.36
N LEU A 283 18.69 -19.80 7.53
CA LEU A 283 18.90 -19.34 6.13
C LEU A 283 19.45 -17.91 6.03
N LEU A 284 19.53 -17.24 7.18
CA LEU A 284 20.04 -15.89 7.39
C LEU A 284 21.53 -15.85 7.73
N ALA A 285 22.10 -17.00 8.11
CA ALA A 285 23.49 -17.13 8.54
C ALA A 285 24.44 -17.68 7.45
N SER A 286 23.92 -17.95 6.24
CA SER A 286 24.66 -18.51 5.10
C SER A 286 24.82 -17.51 3.96
#